data_AF-A0A3Q3MCQ1-F1
#
_entry.id   AF-A0A3Q3MCQ1-F1
#
_cell.length_a   1.000
_cell.length_b   1.000
_cell.length_c   1.000
_cell.angle_alpha   90.00
_cell.angle_beta   90.00
_cell.angle_gamma   90.00
#
_symmetry.space_group_name_H-M   'P 1'
#
loop_
_entity.id
_entity.type
_entity.pdbx_description
1 polymer ?
#
loop_
_entity_poly.entity_id
_entity_poly.type
_entity_poly.pdbx_seq_one_letter_code
_entity_poly.pdbx_strand_id
1 'polypeptide(L)'
;TLASGYLLSESAAAAERKRLYPPSADFPDLRKHNNCMATALTPKIYAQLRDKTTPNDWTLDQCIQTGVDNPGHPFIKTVGMVAGDEESYEVFSELFDPVIKERHNGYDPRSMRHTTDLDASKVTSGMFDEHYVLSSRVRTGRSIRGLSLPPACARSERREVERVVVTALSGLKGELAGRYYSLGEMSDREQQQLIDEHFLFDKPVSPLLTSAGMARDWPDARGIWHNNEKNFLIWINEEDHTRIISMEKGGNMKRVFERFCRGLKQVEHLIQERGWEFMWNERLGYVLTCPSNLGTGLRAGVHIRLPFLSKDPRFKKILDNLRLQRRGTGGVDTAATGDTFDISNLDRLGKSEVELVQLVIDGVNYLIECEKRLERGQDIKIPSPIPQFRK
;
A
#
# COMPACT_ATOMS: atom_id res chain seq x y z
N THR A 1 52.94 25.00 -18.55
CA THR A 1 52.93 25.02 -17.07
C THR A 1 51.50 25.26 -16.62
N LEU A 2 51.00 24.34 -15.78
CA LEU A 2 49.78 24.40 -14.96
C LEU A 2 48.41 24.25 -15.65
N ALA A 3 47.99 22.98 -15.71
CA ALA A 3 46.61 22.54 -15.65
C ALA A 3 46.00 22.95 -14.29
N SER A 4 44.81 23.54 -14.29
CA SER A 4 44.06 23.83 -13.07
C SER A 4 42.90 22.83 -12.98
N GLY A 5 43.11 21.78 -12.18
CA GLY A 5 42.10 20.79 -11.87
C GLY A 5 40.95 21.41 -11.06
N TYR A 6 39.73 21.13 -11.50
CA TYR A 6 38.53 21.33 -10.70
C TYR A 6 38.50 20.21 -9.65
N LEU A 7 38.97 20.51 -8.44
CA LEU A 7 38.77 19.67 -7.27
C LEU A 7 37.31 19.83 -6.82
N LEU A 8 36.50 18.82 -7.10
CA LEU A 8 35.25 18.57 -6.38
C LEU A 8 35.63 18.29 -4.92
N SER A 9 35.41 19.25 -4.02
CA SER A 9 35.48 19.00 -2.59
C SER A 9 34.23 18.25 -2.15
N GLU A 10 34.39 16.97 -1.82
CA GLU A 10 33.47 16.20 -0.99
C GLU A 10 33.39 16.83 0.41
N SER A 11 32.40 17.71 0.65
CA SER A 11 31.87 17.96 2.00
C SER A 11 30.56 18.78 1.94
N ALA A 12 29.48 18.17 1.44
CA ALA A 12 28.14 18.64 1.77
C ALA A 12 27.62 17.78 2.95
N ALA A 13 28.26 17.91 4.11
CA ALA A 13 27.63 17.47 5.35
C ALA A 13 26.39 18.37 5.55
N ALA A 14 25.20 17.75 5.59
CA ALA A 14 23.94 18.44 5.87
C ALA A 14 24.15 19.33 7.11
N ALA A 15 23.99 20.65 6.93
CA ALA A 15 24.11 21.59 8.03
C ALA A 15 23.02 21.25 9.07
N GLU A 16 23.42 20.79 10.26
CA GLU A 16 22.49 20.56 11.37
C GLU A 16 21.71 21.86 11.64
N ARG A 17 20.44 21.90 11.24
CA ARG A 17 19.52 22.97 11.63
C ARG A 17 19.21 22.80 13.12
N LYS A 18 20.09 23.35 13.95
CA LYS A 18 19.93 23.32 15.40
C LYS A 18 18.71 24.19 15.76
N ARG A 19 17.60 23.53 16.11
CA ARG A 19 16.36 24.21 16.49
C ARG A 19 16.52 24.96 17.82
N LEU A 20 15.76 26.04 17.98
CA LEU A 20 15.86 26.97 19.11
C LEU A 20 15.53 26.34 20.47
N TYR A 21 14.57 25.42 20.51
CA TYR A 21 14.08 24.80 21.74
C TYR A 21 14.68 23.42 21.97
N PRO A 22 14.81 22.96 23.23
CA PRO A 22 15.23 21.60 23.52
C PRO A 22 14.22 20.60 22.94
N PRO A 23 14.64 19.38 22.54
CA PRO A 23 13.74 18.43 21.89
C PRO A 23 12.48 18.09 22.70
N SER A 24 12.56 18.10 24.03
CA SER A 24 11.40 17.84 24.89
C SER A 24 10.28 18.87 24.77
N ALA A 25 10.57 20.10 24.32
CA ALA A 25 9.57 21.14 24.14
C ALA A 25 8.72 20.93 22.88
N ASP A 26 9.25 20.23 21.87
CA ASP A 26 8.52 19.86 20.64
C ASP A 26 7.91 18.45 20.72
N PHE A 27 8.13 17.70 21.82
CA PHE A 27 7.62 16.34 21.96
C PHE A 27 6.07 16.33 21.96
N PRO A 28 5.41 15.52 21.11
CA PRO A 28 3.96 15.57 20.97
C PRO A 28 3.22 14.98 22.19
N ASP A 29 2.06 15.54 22.53
CA ASP A 29 1.15 14.95 23.50
C ASP A 29 0.35 13.80 22.87
N LEU A 30 0.73 12.57 23.21
CA LEU A 30 0.16 11.34 22.65
C LEU A 30 -0.66 10.54 23.67
N ARG A 31 -1.08 11.14 24.79
CA ARG A 31 -1.74 10.43 25.92
C ARG A 31 -3.06 9.75 25.56
N LYS A 32 -3.73 10.18 24.48
CA LYS A 32 -5.02 9.65 24.03
C LYS A 32 -4.95 9.01 22.65
N HIS A 33 -3.76 8.66 22.20
CA HIS A 33 -3.52 8.16 20.85
C HIS A 33 -3.40 6.64 20.83
N ASN A 34 -3.99 6.03 19.80
CA ASN A 34 -3.99 4.61 19.52
C ASN A 34 -3.61 4.36 18.05
N ASN A 35 -2.35 4.60 17.75
CA ASN A 35 -1.70 4.25 16.48
C ASN A 35 -0.30 3.67 16.76
N CYS A 36 0.30 2.98 15.78
CA CYS A 36 1.59 2.30 15.98
C CYS A 36 2.73 3.30 16.29
N MET A 37 2.76 4.46 15.62
CA MET A 37 3.73 5.53 15.87
C MET A 37 3.69 5.98 17.33
N ALA A 38 2.51 6.27 17.87
CA ALA A 38 2.37 6.69 19.26
C ALA A 38 2.73 5.61 20.28
N THR A 39 2.61 4.33 19.90
CA THR A 39 3.04 3.19 20.73
C THR A 39 4.56 3.08 20.76
N ALA A 40 5.24 3.40 19.65
CA ALA A 40 6.69 3.24 19.50
C ALA A 40 7.51 4.48 19.87
N LEU A 41 6.94 5.69 19.72
CA LEU A 41 7.66 6.94 19.96
C LEU A 41 7.96 7.13 21.46
N THR A 42 9.21 7.46 21.78
CA THR A 42 9.65 7.79 23.14
C THR A 42 10.39 9.12 23.15
N PRO A 43 10.47 9.82 24.31
CA PRO A 43 11.26 11.05 24.42
C PRO A 43 12.72 10.88 23.96
N LYS A 44 13.30 9.71 24.22
CA LYS A 44 14.66 9.37 23.77
C LYS A 44 14.76 9.27 22.24
N ILE A 45 13.86 8.52 21.60
CA ILE A 45 13.84 8.39 20.13
C ILE A 45 13.61 9.75 19.49
N TYR A 46 12.65 10.53 20.00
CA TYR A 46 12.35 11.86 19.48
C TYR A 46 13.56 12.80 19.58
N ALA A 47 14.20 12.88 20.74
CA ALA A 47 15.40 13.71 20.92
C ALA A 47 16.57 13.30 20.01
N GLN A 48 16.71 12.01 19.72
CA GLN A 48 17.77 11.48 18.84
C GLN A 48 17.53 11.80 17.35
N LEU A 49 16.26 11.90 16.93
CA LEU A 49 15.89 11.95 15.52
C LEU A 49 15.35 13.32 15.06
N ARG A 50 14.87 14.18 15.98
CA ARG A 50 14.18 15.45 15.67
C ARG A 50 14.98 16.37 14.75
N ASP A 51 16.29 16.48 15.00
CA ASP A 51 17.16 17.41 14.27
C ASP A 51 17.79 16.77 13.02
N LYS A 52 17.46 15.51 12.70
CA LYS A 52 17.88 14.84 11.47
C LYS A 52 16.96 15.20 10.31
N THR A 53 17.54 15.29 9.13
CA THR A 53 16.82 15.42 7.87
C THR A 53 17.27 14.36 6.87
N THR A 54 16.39 14.02 5.93
CA THR A 54 16.76 13.28 4.73
C THR A 54 17.51 14.21 3.76
N PRO A 55 18.11 13.68 2.68
CA PRO A 55 18.74 14.52 1.65
C PRO A 55 17.80 15.56 1.02
N ASN A 56 16.48 15.31 1.04
CA ASN A 56 15.44 16.21 0.50
C ASN A 56 14.73 17.02 1.60
N ASP A 57 15.40 17.25 2.74
CA ASP A 57 14.91 18.06 3.87
C ASP A 57 13.61 17.53 4.52
N TRP A 58 13.29 16.24 4.38
CA TRP A 58 12.19 15.62 5.12
C TRP A 58 12.59 15.35 6.57
N THR A 59 11.68 15.63 7.51
CA THR A 59 11.95 15.61 8.97
C THR A 59 11.13 14.56 9.70
N LEU A 60 11.54 14.24 10.94
CA LEU A 60 10.75 13.38 11.82
C LEU A 60 9.35 13.92 12.07
N ASP A 61 9.19 15.22 12.32
CA ASP A 61 7.88 15.81 12.62
C ASP A 61 6.92 15.64 11.45
N GLN A 62 7.42 15.82 10.22
CA GLN A 62 6.63 15.58 9.01
C GLN A 62 6.26 14.10 8.85
N CYS A 63 7.16 13.16 9.20
CA CYS A 63 6.81 11.73 9.23
C CYS A 63 5.63 11.45 10.16
N ILE A 64 5.62 12.01 11.37
CA ILE A 64 4.67 11.64 12.43
C ILE A 64 3.40 12.49 12.45
N GLN A 65 3.35 13.61 11.71
CA GLN A 65 2.27 14.60 11.79
C GLN A 65 0.87 13.98 11.66
N THR A 66 0.68 13.08 10.69
CA THR A 66 -0.60 12.40 10.51
C THR A 66 -1.02 11.59 11.74
N GLY A 67 -0.08 10.96 12.45
CA GLY A 67 -0.39 10.24 13.69
C GLY A 67 -0.58 11.13 14.90
N VAL A 68 0.00 12.34 14.92
CA VAL A 68 -0.25 13.35 15.95
C VAL A 68 -1.65 13.94 15.78
N ASP A 69 -2.03 14.29 14.55
CA ASP A 69 -3.33 14.89 14.24
C ASP A 69 -4.49 13.89 14.37
N ASN A 70 -4.22 12.61 14.14
CA ASN A 70 -5.23 11.55 14.13
C ASN A 70 -5.00 10.57 15.30
N PRO A 71 -5.67 10.76 16.46
CA PRO A 71 -5.48 9.93 17.65
C PRO A 71 -5.96 8.49 17.46
N GLY A 72 -6.76 8.21 16.45
CA GLY A 72 -7.19 6.86 16.10
C GLY A 72 -8.04 6.87 14.85
N HIS A 73 -8.56 5.70 14.48
CA HIS A 73 -9.49 5.57 13.37
C HIS A 73 -10.68 4.69 13.81
N PRO A 74 -11.92 4.98 13.39
CA PRO A 74 -13.11 4.29 13.89
C PRO A 74 -13.10 2.76 13.70
N PHE A 75 -12.39 2.25 12.69
CA PHE A 75 -12.46 0.84 12.28
C PHE A 75 -11.17 0.05 12.48
N ILE A 76 -9.99 0.71 12.55
CA ILE A 76 -8.68 0.03 12.52
C ILE A 76 -7.65 0.78 13.38
N LYS A 77 -6.67 0.06 13.92
CA LYS A 77 -5.45 0.69 14.45
C LYS A 77 -4.61 1.17 13.25
N THR A 78 -4.32 2.46 13.18
CA THR A 78 -3.53 3.06 12.09
C THR A 78 -2.04 3.01 12.38
N VAL A 79 -1.23 3.23 11.34
CA VAL A 79 0.23 3.33 11.49
C VAL A 79 0.61 4.61 12.21
N GLY A 80 0.07 5.76 11.79
CA GLY A 80 0.35 7.07 12.41
C GLY A 80 1.66 7.73 11.95
N MET A 81 2.28 7.25 10.87
CA MET A 81 3.40 7.93 10.24
C MET A 81 3.53 7.56 8.76
N VAL A 82 4.21 8.40 7.99
CA VAL A 82 4.50 8.23 6.55
C VAL A 82 5.97 8.53 6.25
N ALA A 83 6.48 7.97 5.15
CA ALA A 83 7.77 8.33 4.59
C ALA A 83 7.60 9.43 3.52
N GLY A 84 8.52 10.40 3.51
CA GLY A 84 8.57 11.46 2.49
C GLY A 84 9.41 11.08 1.28
N ASP A 85 10.35 10.16 1.45
CA ASP A 85 11.32 9.70 0.44
C ASP A 85 11.85 8.30 0.83
N GLU A 86 12.71 7.70 0.00
CA GLU A 86 13.27 6.36 0.24
C GLU A 86 14.14 6.35 1.51
N GLU A 87 14.92 7.41 1.70
CA GLU A 87 15.88 7.63 2.79
C GLU A 87 15.22 7.80 4.16
N SER A 88 13.95 8.24 4.21
CA SER A 88 13.15 8.33 5.44
C SER A 88 13.20 7.04 6.25
N TYR A 89 13.13 5.88 5.58
CA TYR A 89 13.15 4.57 6.24
C TYR A 89 14.52 4.19 6.82
N GLU A 90 15.59 4.87 6.44
CA GLU A 90 16.94 4.69 6.98
C GLU A 90 17.23 5.75 8.06
N VAL A 91 17.06 7.03 7.73
CA VAL A 91 17.34 8.17 8.61
C VAL A 91 16.54 8.08 9.92
N PHE A 92 15.27 7.67 9.83
CA PHE A 92 14.36 7.55 10.97
C PHE A 92 14.07 6.08 11.35
N SER A 93 14.95 5.15 10.98
CA SER A 93 14.82 3.70 11.26
C SER A 93 14.57 3.36 12.73
N GLU A 94 15.13 4.14 13.67
CA GLU A 94 14.88 3.92 15.10
C GLU A 94 13.40 4.07 15.51
N LEU A 95 12.59 4.78 14.72
CA LEU A 95 11.14 4.82 14.88
C LEU A 95 10.41 3.92 13.86
N PHE A 96 10.83 3.91 12.59
CA PHE A 96 10.16 3.10 11.57
C PHE A 96 10.23 1.60 11.88
N ASP A 97 11.37 1.08 12.33
CA ASP A 97 11.55 -0.36 12.56
C ASP A 97 10.59 -0.94 13.63
N PRO A 98 10.46 -0.35 14.84
CA PRO A 98 9.48 -0.84 15.82
C PRO A 98 8.03 -0.69 15.32
N VAL A 99 7.72 0.38 14.57
CA VAL A 99 6.39 0.57 13.95
C VAL A 99 6.10 -0.51 12.89
N ILE A 100 7.07 -0.82 12.04
CA ILE A 100 7.00 -1.89 11.03
C ILE A 100 6.80 -3.24 11.72
N LYS A 101 7.58 -3.52 12.78
CA LYS A 101 7.49 -4.75 13.55
C LYS A 101 6.12 -4.96 14.17
N GLU A 102 5.56 -3.92 14.79
CA GLU A 102 4.20 -3.99 15.32
C GLU A 102 3.18 -4.18 14.19
N ARG A 103 3.25 -3.36 13.14
CA ARG A 103 2.24 -3.35 12.08
C ARG A 103 2.20 -4.64 11.26
N HIS A 104 3.35 -5.30 11.10
CA HIS A 104 3.53 -6.54 10.35
C HIS A 104 3.72 -7.77 11.26
N ASN A 105 3.15 -7.71 12.46
CA ASN A 105 2.97 -8.86 13.36
C ASN A 105 4.28 -9.60 13.70
N GLY A 106 5.35 -8.83 13.95
CA GLY A 106 6.64 -9.34 14.38
C GLY A 106 7.74 -9.36 13.31
N TYR A 107 7.47 -8.89 12.09
CA TYR A 107 8.51 -8.78 11.06
C TYR A 107 9.53 -7.74 11.49
N ASP A 108 10.75 -8.16 11.79
CA ASP A 108 11.79 -7.26 12.28
C ASP A 108 12.75 -6.89 11.14
N PRO A 109 12.65 -5.68 10.56
CA PRO A 109 13.49 -5.29 9.41
C PRO A 109 14.99 -5.20 9.76
N ARG A 110 15.37 -5.30 11.03
CA ARG A 110 16.77 -5.32 11.49
C ARG A 110 17.40 -6.71 11.39
N SER A 111 16.60 -7.77 11.39
CA SER A 111 17.08 -9.17 11.43
C SER A 111 16.44 -10.07 10.38
N MET A 112 15.38 -9.62 9.72
CA MET A 112 14.67 -10.35 8.69
C MET A 112 14.86 -9.72 7.31
N ARG A 113 14.66 -10.52 6.27
CA ARG A 113 14.71 -10.11 4.87
C ARG A 113 13.40 -10.46 4.18
N HIS A 114 13.04 -9.67 3.18
CA HIS A 114 11.83 -9.87 2.40
C HIS A 114 12.14 -10.59 1.10
N THR A 115 11.30 -11.55 0.72
CA THR A 115 11.38 -12.27 -0.55
C THR A 115 10.20 -11.89 -1.44
N THR A 116 10.51 -11.46 -2.66
CA THR A 116 9.53 -11.20 -3.72
C THR A 116 9.38 -12.46 -4.60
N ASP A 117 8.15 -12.82 -4.93
CA ASP A 117 7.86 -13.94 -5.84
C ASP A 117 6.63 -13.61 -6.70
N LEU A 118 6.88 -13.19 -7.94
CA LEU A 118 5.85 -12.86 -8.94
C LEU A 118 5.70 -13.99 -9.98
N ASP A 119 5.98 -15.24 -9.60
CA ASP A 119 5.73 -16.40 -10.44
C ASP A 119 4.31 -16.93 -10.24
N ALA A 120 3.37 -16.41 -11.04
CA ALA A 120 1.95 -16.78 -10.97
C ALA A 120 1.70 -18.28 -11.23
N SER A 121 2.62 -19.01 -11.86
CA SER A 121 2.46 -20.45 -12.11
C SER A 121 2.44 -21.28 -10.83
N LYS A 122 3.03 -20.76 -9.74
CA LYS A 122 3.05 -21.40 -8.41
C LYS A 122 1.72 -21.33 -7.67
N VAL A 123 0.80 -20.45 -8.11
CA VAL A 123 -0.55 -20.40 -7.54
C VAL A 123 -1.35 -21.60 -8.04
N THR A 124 -1.73 -22.44 -7.09
CA THR A 124 -2.52 -23.64 -7.34
C THR A 124 -3.97 -23.38 -6.98
N SER A 125 -4.90 -23.97 -7.75
CA SER A 125 -6.31 -23.58 -7.68
C SER A 125 -6.50 -22.07 -7.93
N GLY A 126 -7.62 -21.49 -7.53
CA GLY A 126 -7.90 -20.06 -7.66
C GLY A 126 -9.16 -19.72 -8.46
N MET A 127 -10.03 -20.71 -8.67
CA MET A 127 -11.42 -20.48 -9.06
C MET A 127 -12.31 -20.63 -7.83
N PHE A 128 -12.93 -19.54 -7.40
CA PHE A 128 -13.90 -19.53 -6.31
C PHE A 128 -15.32 -19.87 -6.80
N ASP A 129 -16.20 -20.22 -5.85
CA ASP A 129 -17.63 -20.39 -6.12
C ASP A 129 -18.30 -19.02 -6.35
N GLU A 130 -18.72 -18.76 -7.58
CA GLU A 130 -19.29 -17.47 -8.01
C GLU A 130 -20.70 -17.21 -7.47
N HIS A 131 -21.34 -18.18 -6.82
CA HIS A 131 -22.57 -17.92 -6.04
C HIS A 131 -22.29 -17.03 -4.82
N TYR A 132 -21.06 -17.08 -4.30
CA TYR A 132 -20.61 -16.31 -3.14
C TYR A 132 -19.68 -15.17 -3.53
N VAL A 133 -18.70 -15.44 -4.40
CA VAL A 133 -17.69 -14.45 -4.81
C VAL A 133 -18.17 -13.65 -6.03
N LEU A 134 -18.35 -12.34 -5.84
CA LEU A 134 -18.86 -11.41 -6.84
C LEU A 134 -17.75 -10.82 -7.73
N SER A 135 -16.56 -10.65 -7.17
CA SER A 135 -15.40 -10.11 -7.89
C SER A 135 -14.11 -10.44 -7.17
N SER A 136 -13.04 -10.55 -7.94
CA SER A 136 -11.67 -10.83 -7.49
C SER A 136 -10.73 -9.69 -7.88
N ARG A 137 -9.84 -9.29 -6.98
CA ARG A 137 -8.92 -8.16 -7.19
C ARG A 137 -7.58 -8.37 -6.52
N VAL A 138 -6.51 -8.04 -7.23
CA VAL A 138 -5.13 -7.95 -6.70
C VAL A 138 -4.61 -6.54 -6.96
N ARG A 139 -4.10 -5.89 -5.93
CA ARG A 139 -3.43 -4.57 -6.06
C ARG A 139 -2.07 -4.54 -5.37
N THR A 140 -1.19 -3.68 -5.85
CA THR A 140 0.03 -3.24 -5.15
C THR A 140 0.30 -1.76 -5.40
N GLY A 141 1.36 -1.22 -4.81
CA GLY A 141 1.95 0.05 -5.19
C GLY A 141 3.39 -0.09 -5.67
N ARG A 142 3.87 0.88 -6.45
CA ARG A 142 5.29 1.03 -6.79
C ARG A 142 5.69 2.50 -6.72
N SER A 143 6.89 2.76 -6.20
CA SER A 143 7.50 4.09 -6.13
C SER A 143 8.71 4.16 -7.06
N ILE A 144 8.76 5.19 -7.90
CA ILE A 144 9.91 5.51 -8.75
C ILE A 144 11.07 6.05 -7.90
N ARG A 145 12.24 5.40 -7.93
CA ARG A 145 13.44 5.80 -7.21
C ARG A 145 13.96 7.17 -7.67
N GLY A 146 14.47 7.95 -6.71
CA GLY A 146 15.02 9.29 -6.96
C GLY A 146 13.98 10.42 -6.99
N LEU A 147 12.69 10.11 -6.78
CA LEU A 147 11.61 11.09 -6.66
C LEU A 147 10.96 10.96 -5.29
N SER A 148 10.74 12.08 -4.61
CA SER A 148 10.11 12.08 -3.29
C SER A 148 8.68 11.53 -3.36
N LEU A 149 8.26 10.85 -2.29
CA LEU A 149 6.93 10.26 -2.14
C LEU A 149 5.84 11.33 -2.00
N PRO A 150 4.55 11.00 -2.19
CA PRO A 150 3.44 11.96 -2.19
C PRO A 150 3.40 12.97 -1.03
N PRO A 151 3.75 12.62 0.23
CA PRO A 151 3.79 13.57 1.34
C PRO A 151 4.74 14.75 1.08
N ALA A 152 5.90 14.49 0.46
CA ALA A 152 6.98 15.46 0.31
C ALA A 152 7.12 16.04 -1.10
N CYS A 153 6.69 15.31 -2.14
CA CYS A 153 6.94 15.68 -3.53
C CYS A 153 6.55 17.12 -3.88
N ALA A 154 7.43 17.82 -4.58
CA ALA A 154 7.13 19.07 -5.25
C ALA A 154 6.24 18.81 -6.49
N ARG A 155 5.61 19.87 -7.02
CA ARG A 155 4.83 19.77 -8.27
C ARG A 155 5.67 19.23 -9.42
N SER A 156 6.95 19.60 -9.52
CA SER A 156 7.88 19.10 -10.54
C SER A 156 8.13 17.60 -10.43
N GLU A 157 8.42 17.10 -9.23
CA GLU A 157 8.64 15.66 -9.00
C GLU A 157 7.39 14.85 -9.30
N ARG A 158 6.21 15.34 -8.87
CA ARG A 158 4.94 14.69 -9.15
C ARG A 158 4.64 14.58 -10.64
N ARG A 159 4.87 15.67 -11.39
CA ARG A 159 4.76 15.70 -12.86
C ARG A 159 5.77 14.78 -13.52
N GLU A 160 6.97 14.63 -12.95
CA GLU A 160 7.97 13.71 -13.45
C GLU A 160 7.55 12.24 -13.24
N VAL A 161 6.97 11.90 -12.08
CA VAL A 161 6.34 10.58 -11.87
C VAL A 161 5.27 10.31 -12.92
N GLU A 162 4.36 11.26 -13.15
CA GLU A 162 3.32 11.14 -14.18
C GLU A 162 3.93 10.89 -15.55
N ARG A 163 4.90 11.72 -15.96
CA ARG A 163 5.59 11.60 -17.25
C ARG A 163 6.24 10.23 -17.41
N VAL A 164 7.05 9.80 -16.43
CA VAL A 164 7.77 8.52 -16.47
C VAL A 164 6.78 7.36 -16.60
N VAL A 165 5.76 7.34 -15.74
CA VAL A 165 4.78 6.25 -15.71
C VAL A 165 3.95 6.24 -17.00
N VAL A 166 3.32 7.35 -17.38
CA VAL A 166 2.48 7.42 -18.60
C VAL A 166 3.26 7.02 -19.84
N THR A 167 4.53 7.44 -19.95
CA THR A 167 5.34 7.07 -21.12
C THR A 167 5.76 5.59 -21.10
N ALA A 168 5.93 4.96 -19.93
CA ALA A 168 6.09 3.51 -19.86
C ALA A 168 4.78 2.80 -20.25
N LEU A 169 3.63 3.26 -19.74
CA LEU A 169 2.33 2.63 -20.01
C LEU A 169 1.90 2.70 -21.48
N SER A 170 2.33 3.71 -22.23
CA SER A 170 2.10 3.77 -23.69
C SER A 170 2.83 2.70 -24.49
N GLY A 171 3.85 2.06 -23.89
CA GLY A 171 4.55 0.91 -24.46
C GLY A 171 3.85 -0.44 -24.25
N LEU A 172 2.78 -0.50 -23.44
CA LEU A 172 2.01 -1.72 -23.22
C LEU A 172 1.22 -2.12 -24.47
N LYS A 173 1.22 -3.42 -24.79
CA LYS A 173 0.62 -3.99 -26.01
C LYS A 173 -0.32 -5.15 -25.70
N GLY A 174 -1.06 -5.60 -26.71
CA GLY A 174 -1.97 -6.75 -26.59
C GLY A 174 -3.09 -6.49 -25.59
N GLU A 175 -3.39 -7.47 -24.74
CA GLU A 175 -4.41 -7.36 -23.68
C GLU A 175 -4.08 -6.26 -22.64
N LEU A 176 -2.82 -5.84 -22.54
CA LEU A 176 -2.38 -4.78 -21.64
C LEU A 176 -2.40 -3.39 -22.30
N ALA A 177 -2.71 -3.28 -23.60
CA ALA A 177 -2.84 -1.98 -24.25
C ALA A 177 -3.99 -1.18 -23.63
N GLY A 178 -3.78 0.13 -23.44
CA GLY A 178 -4.73 0.97 -22.72
C GLY A 178 -4.53 2.45 -22.95
N ARG A 179 -5.29 3.25 -22.19
CA ARG A 179 -5.31 4.71 -22.30
C ARG A 179 -5.17 5.36 -20.93
N TYR A 180 -4.42 6.47 -20.91
CA TYR A 180 -4.32 7.37 -19.76
C TYR A 180 -5.38 8.47 -19.82
N TYR A 181 -5.92 8.83 -18.66
CA TYR A 181 -6.85 9.92 -18.46
C TYR A 181 -6.33 10.78 -17.30
N SER A 182 -5.91 12.01 -17.63
CA SER A 182 -5.52 13.00 -16.63
C SER A 182 -6.76 13.53 -15.92
N LEU A 183 -6.74 13.59 -14.59
CA LEU A 183 -7.88 14.12 -13.82
C LEU A 183 -8.14 15.60 -14.10
N GLY A 184 -7.09 16.37 -14.42
CA GLY A 184 -7.22 17.82 -14.70
C GLY A 184 -7.84 18.14 -16.05
N GLU A 185 -7.88 17.17 -16.97
CA GLU A 185 -8.37 17.33 -18.34
C GLU A 185 -9.59 16.44 -18.64
N MET A 186 -10.06 15.70 -17.64
CA MET A 186 -11.17 14.77 -17.78
C MET A 186 -12.50 15.53 -17.93
N SER A 187 -13.32 15.13 -18.89
CA SER A 187 -14.68 15.66 -18.99
C SER A 187 -15.59 15.11 -17.89
N ASP A 188 -16.62 15.85 -17.49
CA ASP A 188 -17.61 15.40 -16.48
C ASP A 188 -18.22 14.03 -16.83
N ARG A 189 -18.40 13.76 -18.12
CA ARG A 189 -18.92 12.47 -18.62
C ARG A 189 -17.92 11.33 -18.40
N GLU A 190 -16.65 11.54 -18.74
CA GLU A 190 -15.59 10.53 -18.51
C GLU A 190 -15.40 10.29 -17.02
N GLN A 191 -15.43 11.36 -16.22
CA GLN A 191 -15.35 11.28 -14.77
C GLN A 191 -16.49 10.46 -14.18
N GLN A 192 -17.74 10.79 -14.54
CA GLN A 192 -18.90 10.06 -14.05
C GLN A 192 -18.87 8.60 -14.49
N GLN A 193 -18.46 8.31 -15.74
CA GLN A 193 -18.31 6.94 -16.20
C GLN A 193 -17.31 6.14 -15.34
N LEU A 194 -16.14 6.72 -15.03
CA LEU A 194 -15.12 6.04 -14.22
C LEU A 194 -15.54 5.89 -12.75
N ILE A 195 -16.37 6.80 -12.22
CA ILE A 195 -17.00 6.69 -10.90
C ILE A 195 -18.00 5.54 -10.89
N ASP A 196 -18.92 5.50 -11.86
CA ASP A 196 -19.97 4.47 -11.95
C ASP A 196 -19.38 3.06 -12.14
N GLU A 197 -18.23 2.97 -12.82
CA GLU A 197 -17.50 1.72 -13.02
C GLU A 197 -16.58 1.36 -11.83
N HIS A 198 -16.53 2.18 -10.78
CA HIS A 198 -15.68 2.03 -9.59
C HIS A 198 -14.17 2.00 -9.88
N PHE A 199 -13.74 2.71 -10.92
CA PHE A 199 -12.34 2.80 -11.33
C PHE A 199 -11.67 4.07 -10.86
N LEU A 200 -12.41 5.19 -10.75
CA LEU A 200 -11.85 6.46 -10.32
C LEU A 200 -11.59 6.47 -8.81
N PHE A 201 -10.52 7.15 -8.42
CA PHE A 201 -10.28 7.56 -7.05
C PHE A 201 -10.68 9.03 -6.88
N ASP A 202 -11.29 9.34 -5.75
CA ASP A 202 -11.72 10.71 -5.44
C ASP A 202 -10.57 11.53 -4.85
N LYS A 203 -10.80 12.85 -4.75
CA LYS A 203 -9.91 13.72 -3.97
C LYS A 203 -9.76 13.15 -2.56
N PRO A 204 -8.53 12.97 -2.04
CA PRO A 204 -8.33 12.48 -0.69
C PRO A 204 -9.04 13.37 0.34
N VAL A 205 -10.11 12.84 0.95
CA VAL A 205 -10.85 13.47 2.05
C VAL A 205 -10.49 12.88 3.41
N SER A 206 -9.85 11.71 3.43
CA SER A 206 -9.42 11.05 4.65
C SER A 206 -8.44 11.95 5.41
N PRO A 207 -8.68 12.23 6.70
CA PRO A 207 -7.78 13.06 7.50
C PRO A 207 -6.38 12.44 7.65
N LEU A 208 -6.26 11.11 7.49
CA LEU A 208 -4.97 10.43 7.46
C LEU A 208 -4.11 10.88 6.27
N LEU A 209 -4.72 11.12 5.10
CA LEU A 209 -4.04 11.51 3.87
C LEU A 209 -3.81 13.03 3.82
N THR A 210 -4.79 13.83 4.24
CA THR A 210 -4.68 15.29 4.21
C THR A 210 -3.68 15.80 5.25
N SER A 211 -3.69 15.28 6.49
CA SER A 211 -2.66 15.59 7.51
C SER A 211 -1.26 15.08 7.13
N ALA A 212 -1.16 14.08 6.25
CA ALA A 212 0.11 13.63 5.69
C ALA A 212 0.59 14.48 4.49
N GLY A 213 -0.16 15.53 4.11
CA GLY A 213 0.22 16.42 3.00
C GLY A 213 0.02 15.81 1.61
N MET A 214 -0.72 14.72 1.47
CA MET A 214 -0.84 13.96 0.22
C MET A 214 -1.88 14.55 -0.75
N ALA A 215 -2.75 15.45 -0.27
CA ALA A 215 -3.79 16.11 -1.07
C ALA A 215 -3.33 17.44 -1.73
N ARG A 216 -2.06 17.82 -1.60
CA ARG A 216 -1.52 19.08 -2.14
C ARG A 216 -1.66 19.16 -3.67
N ASP A 217 -1.95 20.36 -4.15
CA ASP A 217 -2.07 20.72 -5.57
C ASP A 217 -3.09 19.92 -6.38
N TRP A 218 -4.05 19.25 -5.74
CA TRP A 218 -5.05 18.43 -6.45
C TRP A 218 -5.84 19.24 -7.51
N PRO A 219 -6.06 18.74 -8.74
CA PRO A 219 -5.71 17.41 -9.26
C PRO A 219 -4.39 17.35 -10.08
N ASP A 220 -3.48 18.31 -9.94
CA ASP A 220 -2.24 18.41 -10.75
C ASP A 220 -1.44 17.09 -10.76
N ALA A 221 -1.13 16.61 -11.97
CA ALA A 221 -0.38 15.40 -12.25
C ALA A 221 -0.98 14.10 -11.67
N ARG A 222 -2.29 14.04 -11.48
CA ARG A 222 -3.01 12.81 -11.11
C ARG A 222 -3.80 12.30 -12.29
N GLY A 223 -3.92 10.98 -12.36
CA GLY A 223 -4.72 10.36 -13.39
C GLY A 223 -4.86 8.86 -13.19
N ILE A 224 -5.63 8.29 -14.10
CA ILE A 224 -5.89 6.88 -14.18
C ILE A 224 -5.53 6.38 -15.57
N TRP A 225 -4.81 5.28 -15.61
CA TRP A 225 -4.65 4.49 -16.81
C TRP A 225 -5.42 3.18 -16.63
N HIS A 226 -6.05 2.69 -17.69
CA HIS A 226 -6.58 1.33 -17.70
C HIS A 226 -6.45 0.72 -19.09
N ASN A 227 -6.35 -0.61 -19.15
CA ASN A 227 -6.37 -1.34 -20.40
C ASN A 227 -7.76 -1.29 -21.06
N ASN A 228 -7.83 -1.68 -22.33
CA ASN A 228 -9.05 -1.61 -23.13
C ASN A 228 -10.20 -2.45 -22.53
N GLU A 229 -9.87 -3.58 -21.90
CA GLU A 229 -10.85 -4.47 -21.25
C GLU A 229 -11.20 -4.06 -19.81
N LYS A 230 -10.62 -2.97 -19.30
CA LYS A 230 -10.83 -2.44 -17.95
C LYS A 230 -10.64 -3.47 -16.82
N ASN A 231 -9.70 -4.38 -17.01
CA ASN A 231 -9.35 -5.45 -16.05
C ASN A 231 -7.90 -5.34 -15.53
N PHE A 232 -7.15 -4.34 -15.99
CA PHE A 232 -5.86 -3.91 -15.49
C PHE A 232 -5.81 -2.38 -15.44
N LEU A 233 -5.60 -1.81 -14.25
CA LEU A 233 -5.69 -0.37 -13.96
C LEU A 233 -4.47 0.10 -13.19
N ILE A 234 -4.09 1.36 -13.42
CA ILE A 234 -2.98 2.01 -12.71
C ILE A 234 -3.43 3.41 -12.32
N TRP A 235 -3.52 3.67 -11.02
CA TRP A 235 -3.69 5.02 -10.50
C TRP A 235 -2.32 5.67 -10.35
N ILE A 236 -2.22 6.94 -10.73
CA ILE A 236 -0.97 7.70 -10.76
C ILE A 236 -1.09 8.88 -9.78
N ASN A 237 -0.11 9.00 -8.88
CA ASN A 237 0.04 10.11 -7.91
C ASN A 237 -1.13 10.32 -6.92
N GLU A 238 -1.77 9.23 -6.51
CA GLU A 238 -2.80 9.23 -5.47
C GLU A 238 -2.13 9.07 -4.09
N GLU A 239 -2.24 7.91 -3.44
CA GLU A 239 -1.59 7.60 -2.16
C GLU A 239 -0.11 7.23 -2.30
N ASP A 240 0.31 6.80 -3.48
CA ASP A 240 1.66 6.40 -3.85
C ASP A 240 1.92 6.84 -5.29
N HIS A 241 3.16 6.76 -5.79
CA HIS A 241 3.45 7.10 -7.20
C HIS A 241 2.57 6.32 -8.16
N THR A 242 2.44 5.01 -7.92
CA THR A 242 1.50 4.17 -8.65
C THR A 242 0.76 3.20 -7.73
N ARG A 243 -0.52 2.93 -8.05
CA ARG A 243 -1.27 1.77 -7.56
C ARG A 243 -1.67 0.91 -8.73
N ILE A 244 -1.05 -0.27 -8.84
CA ILE A 244 -1.25 -1.21 -9.95
C ILE A 244 -2.27 -2.26 -9.52
N ILE A 245 -3.31 -2.43 -10.33
CA ILE A 245 -4.52 -3.18 -9.99
C ILE A 245 -4.86 -4.13 -11.13
N SER A 246 -5.08 -5.39 -10.81
CA SER A 246 -5.75 -6.36 -11.68
C SER A 246 -7.06 -6.76 -11.02
N MET A 247 -8.16 -6.74 -11.75
CA MET A 247 -9.47 -7.12 -11.22
C MET A 247 -10.40 -7.65 -12.29
N GLU A 248 -11.37 -8.47 -11.88
CA GLU A 248 -12.48 -8.91 -12.72
C GLU A 248 -13.69 -9.32 -11.87
N LYS A 249 -14.86 -9.42 -12.51
CA LYS A 249 -16.05 -10.02 -11.90
C LYS A 249 -15.85 -11.54 -11.78
N GLY A 250 -16.52 -12.14 -10.80
CA GLY A 250 -16.43 -13.58 -10.53
C GLY A 250 -15.20 -14.00 -9.72
N GLY A 251 -14.93 -15.30 -9.75
CA GLY A 251 -14.10 -16.00 -8.79
C GLY A 251 -12.70 -16.39 -9.26
N ASN A 252 -12.29 -16.03 -10.49
CA ASN A 252 -11.02 -16.51 -11.07
C ASN A 252 -9.79 -15.69 -10.62
N MET A 253 -9.47 -15.79 -9.34
CA MET A 253 -8.29 -15.16 -8.72
C MET A 253 -6.98 -15.55 -9.41
N LYS A 254 -6.87 -16.78 -9.92
CA LYS A 254 -5.66 -17.23 -10.63
C LYS A 254 -5.41 -16.39 -11.87
N ARG A 255 -6.41 -16.21 -12.72
CA ARG A 255 -6.31 -15.37 -13.94
C ARG A 255 -6.04 -13.90 -13.60
N VAL A 256 -6.69 -13.38 -12.55
CA VAL A 256 -6.43 -12.02 -12.03
C VAL A 256 -4.95 -11.87 -11.67
N PHE A 257 -4.38 -12.86 -10.96
CA PHE A 257 -2.99 -12.82 -10.52
C PHE A 257 -1.99 -13.05 -11.66
N GLU A 258 -2.30 -13.91 -12.62
CA GLU A 258 -1.48 -14.08 -13.84
C GLU A 258 -1.37 -12.77 -14.63
N ARG A 259 -2.50 -12.08 -14.85
CA ARG A 259 -2.53 -10.76 -15.49
C ARG A 259 -1.77 -9.73 -14.66
N PHE A 260 -1.95 -9.73 -13.34
CA PHE A 260 -1.24 -8.84 -12.42
C PHE A 260 0.28 -9.00 -12.53
N CYS A 261 0.80 -10.22 -12.41
CA CYS A 261 2.24 -10.50 -12.48
C CYS A 261 2.83 -10.16 -13.85
N ARG A 262 2.11 -10.48 -14.94
CA ARG A 262 2.53 -10.16 -16.31
C ARG A 262 2.57 -8.65 -16.54
N GLY A 263 1.51 -7.94 -16.17
CA GLY A 263 1.44 -6.48 -16.28
C GLY A 263 2.51 -5.79 -15.46
N LEU A 264 2.71 -6.21 -14.21
CA LEU A 264 3.69 -5.60 -13.31
C LEU A 264 5.13 -5.75 -13.83
N LYS A 265 5.51 -6.95 -14.29
CA LYS A 265 6.83 -7.19 -14.91
C LYS A 265 7.04 -6.36 -16.16
N GLN A 266 6.00 -6.23 -17.00
CA GLN A 266 6.11 -5.43 -18.22
C GLN A 266 6.23 -3.92 -17.93
N VAL A 267 5.49 -3.41 -16.96
CA VAL A 267 5.59 -2.01 -16.53
C VAL A 267 6.99 -1.73 -15.97
N GLU A 268 7.50 -2.61 -15.12
CA GLU A 268 8.86 -2.51 -14.57
C GLU A 268 9.92 -2.47 -15.66
N HIS A 269 9.85 -3.41 -16.62
CA HIS A 269 10.75 -3.47 -17.76
C HIS A 269 10.76 -2.17 -18.57
N LEU A 270 9.59 -1.62 -18.90
CA LEU A 270 9.46 -0.38 -19.69
C LEU A 270 9.95 0.88 -18.94
N ILE A 271 9.89 0.88 -17.61
CA ILE A 271 10.46 1.92 -16.75
C ILE A 271 11.99 1.80 -16.73
N GLN A 272 12.52 0.59 -16.58
CA GLN A 272 13.96 0.29 -16.59
C GLN A 272 14.63 0.61 -17.93
N GLU A 273 13.97 0.33 -19.07
CA GLU A 273 14.46 0.70 -20.40
C GLU A 273 14.73 2.21 -20.54
N ARG A 274 14.14 3.04 -19.68
CA ARG A 274 14.28 4.50 -19.67
C ARG A 274 15.22 5.01 -18.56
N GLY A 275 15.92 4.10 -17.88
CA GLY A 275 16.88 4.42 -16.84
C GLY A 275 16.28 4.71 -15.46
N TRP A 276 15.02 4.33 -15.22
CA TRP A 276 14.36 4.47 -13.93
C TRP A 276 14.25 3.13 -13.21
N GLU A 277 14.20 3.17 -11.89
CA GLU A 277 14.04 1.98 -11.05
C GLU A 277 12.86 2.15 -10.09
N PHE A 278 12.35 1.03 -9.57
CA PHE A 278 11.49 1.08 -8.41
C PHE A 278 12.31 1.13 -7.12
N MET A 279 11.83 1.86 -6.13
CA MET A 279 12.38 1.85 -4.77
C MET A 279 12.19 0.46 -4.17
N TRP A 280 13.29 -0.25 -3.96
CA TRP A 280 13.31 -1.59 -3.40
C TRP A 280 14.61 -1.84 -2.64
N ASN A 281 14.51 -2.56 -1.52
CA ASN A 281 15.67 -3.09 -0.81
C ASN A 281 15.34 -4.44 -0.13
N GLU A 282 16.37 -5.20 0.22
CA GLU A 282 16.21 -6.58 0.69
C GLU A 282 15.53 -6.69 2.08
N ARG A 283 15.61 -5.65 2.92
CA ARG A 283 14.98 -5.66 4.26
C ARG A 283 13.50 -5.27 4.24
N LEU A 284 13.09 -4.37 3.35
CA LEU A 284 11.73 -3.81 3.30
C LEU A 284 10.94 -4.25 2.07
N GLY A 285 11.56 -4.90 1.08
CA GLY A 285 10.94 -5.13 -0.22
C GLY A 285 10.71 -3.82 -0.96
N TYR A 286 9.56 -3.71 -1.63
CA TYR A 286 9.17 -2.47 -2.29
C TYR A 286 8.81 -1.40 -1.27
N VAL A 287 9.38 -0.21 -1.47
CA VAL A 287 9.18 0.95 -0.59
C VAL A 287 7.98 1.75 -1.07
N LEU A 288 7.07 2.03 -0.14
CA LEU A 288 5.86 2.82 -0.35
C LEU A 288 5.70 3.84 0.79
N THR A 289 4.79 4.79 0.60
CA THR A 289 4.58 5.93 1.50
C THR A 289 4.20 5.50 2.92
N CYS A 290 3.25 4.58 3.04
CA CYS A 290 2.77 4.10 4.32
C CYS A 290 3.53 2.83 4.73
N PRO A 291 4.10 2.74 5.95
CA PRO A 291 4.78 1.54 6.43
C PRO A 291 3.92 0.27 6.37
N SER A 292 2.58 0.41 6.42
CA SER A 292 1.68 -0.73 6.29
C SER A 292 1.72 -1.41 4.92
N ASN A 293 2.20 -0.73 3.88
CA ASN A 293 2.25 -1.24 2.51
C ASN A 293 3.66 -1.68 2.07
N LEU A 294 4.64 -1.74 2.96
CA LEU A 294 5.96 -2.29 2.64
C LEU A 294 5.90 -3.77 2.21
N GLY A 295 7.01 -4.26 1.67
CA GLY A 295 7.20 -5.64 1.24
C GLY A 295 6.66 -5.83 -0.16
N THR A 296 5.57 -6.59 -0.24
CA THR A 296 4.86 -6.82 -1.49
C THR A 296 3.99 -5.64 -1.92
N GLY A 297 3.58 -4.79 -0.96
CA GLY A 297 2.47 -3.85 -1.12
C GLY A 297 1.14 -4.50 -1.47
N LEU A 298 1.07 -5.83 -1.46
CA LEU A 298 0.02 -6.60 -2.10
C LEU A 298 -1.22 -6.67 -1.24
N ARG A 299 -2.37 -6.44 -1.87
CA ARG A 299 -3.68 -6.78 -1.33
C ARG A 299 -4.46 -7.55 -2.39
N ALA A 300 -4.49 -8.86 -2.24
CA ALA A 300 -5.39 -9.76 -2.93
C ALA A 300 -6.66 -9.93 -2.11
N GLY A 301 -7.81 -9.86 -2.75
CA GLY A 301 -9.08 -9.98 -2.07
C GLY A 301 -10.26 -10.18 -3.00
N VAL A 302 -11.40 -10.42 -2.38
CA VAL A 302 -12.67 -10.69 -3.04
C VAL A 302 -13.78 -9.85 -2.43
N HIS A 303 -14.79 -9.53 -3.24
CA HIS A 303 -16.12 -9.25 -2.72
C HIS A 303 -16.86 -10.57 -2.59
N ILE A 304 -17.24 -10.92 -1.36
CA ILE A 304 -17.90 -12.19 -1.03
C ILE A 304 -19.18 -11.94 -0.22
N ARG A 305 -20.24 -12.67 -0.54
CA ARG A 305 -21.49 -12.66 0.24
C ARG A 305 -21.44 -13.72 1.34
N LEU A 306 -21.65 -13.30 2.60
CA LEU A 306 -21.61 -14.17 3.77
C LEU A 306 -22.79 -13.87 4.74
N PRO A 307 -24.05 -14.04 4.32
CA PRO A 307 -25.24 -13.69 5.12
C PRO A 307 -25.37 -14.44 6.45
N PHE A 308 -24.81 -15.64 6.56
CA PHE A 308 -24.84 -16.45 7.78
C PHE A 308 -23.56 -16.28 8.61
N LEU A 309 -22.39 -16.48 7.99
CA LEU A 309 -21.11 -16.44 8.70
C LEU A 309 -20.83 -15.07 9.31
N SER A 310 -21.26 -13.98 8.65
CA SER A 310 -21.05 -12.62 9.18
C SER A 310 -21.74 -12.34 10.52
N LYS A 311 -22.79 -13.11 10.86
CA LYS A 311 -23.54 -13.02 12.10
C LYS A 311 -23.02 -13.99 13.17
N ASP A 312 -22.17 -14.95 12.79
CA ASP A 312 -21.60 -15.91 13.72
C ASP A 312 -20.52 -15.24 14.60
N PRO A 313 -20.58 -15.39 15.94
CA PRO A 313 -19.60 -14.76 16.84
C PRO A 313 -18.16 -15.23 16.61
N ARG A 314 -17.96 -16.38 15.95
CA ARG A 314 -16.64 -16.94 15.64
C ARG A 314 -15.99 -16.29 14.43
N PHE A 315 -16.72 -15.52 13.62
CA PHE A 315 -16.23 -14.99 12.34
C PHE A 315 -14.94 -14.18 12.49
N LYS A 316 -14.87 -13.29 13.49
CA LYS A 316 -13.66 -12.51 13.77
C LYS A 316 -12.46 -13.42 14.02
N LYS A 317 -12.63 -14.47 14.85
CA LYS A 317 -11.55 -15.38 15.21
C LYS A 317 -11.12 -16.26 14.03
N ILE A 318 -12.06 -16.63 13.16
CA ILE A 318 -11.78 -17.33 11.89
C ILE A 318 -10.89 -16.46 11.00
N LEU A 319 -11.27 -15.19 10.78
CA LEU A 319 -10.46 -14.24 9.99
C LEU A 319 -9.06 -14.03 10.59
N ASP A 320 -8.98 -13.81 11.90
CA ASP A 320 -7.71 -13.62 12.62
C ASP A 320 -6.78 -14.84 12.42
N ASN A 321 -7.31 -16.06 12.54
CA ASN A 321 -6.53 -17.29 12.40
C ASN A 321 -6.13 -17.58 10.94
N LEU A 322 -6.98 -17.22 9.97
CA LEU A 322 -6.69 -17.30 8.54
C LEU A 322 -5.83 -16.15 8.02
N ARG A 323 -5.52 -15.16 8.87
CA ARG A 323 -4.76 -13.94 8.53
C ARG A 323 -5.41 -13.15 7.40
N LEU A 324 -6.73 -13.05 7.47
CA LEU A 324 -7.56 -12.24 6.59
C LEU A 324 -8.08 -11.02 7.36
N GLN A 325 -8.35 -9.95 6.62
CA GLN A 325 -9.02 -8.76 7.14
C GLN A 325 -10.30 -8.51 6.35
N ARG A 326 -11.31 -7.96 7.03
CA ARG A 326 -12.56 -7.51 6.42
C ARG A 326 -12.63 -5.98 6.35
N ARG A 327 -13.23 -5.45 5.28
CA ARG A 327 -13.61 -4.04 5.14
C ARG A 327 -15.04 -3.93 4.60
N GLY A 328 -15.61 -2.72 4.63
CA GLY A 328 -16.86 -2.44 3.95
C GLY A 328 -16.73 -2.52 2.43
N THR A 329 -17.86 -2.51 1.74
CA THR A 329 -17.97 -2.83 0.31
C THR A 329 -17.31 -1.78 -0.60
N GLY A 330 -17.20 -0.54 -0.14
CA GLY A 330 -16.50 0.55 -0.83
C GLY A 330 -15.06 0.80 -0.34
N GLY A 331 -14.50 -0.07 0.52
CA GLY A 331 -13.14 0.07 1.03
C GLY A 331 -13.07 0.42 2.52
N VAL A 332 -11.94 1.02 2.93
CA VAL A 332 -11.53 1.15 4.35
C VAL A 332 -12.39 2.09 5.19
N ASP A 333 -13.01 3.08 4.54
CA ASP A 333 -13.79 4.12 5.21
C ASP A 333 -15.31 3.90 5.05
N THR A 334 -15.72 2.77 4.48
CA THR A 334 -17.14 2.47 4.22
C THR A 334 -17.64 1.33 5.10
N ALA A 335 -18.93 1.35 5.43
CA ALA A 335 -19.61 0.21 6.03
C ALA A 335 -19.83 -0.90 4.98
N ALA A 336 -20.05 -2.14 5.43
CA ALA A 336 -20.53 -3.20 4.56
C ALA A 336 -21.96 -2.88 4.11
N THR A 337 -22.26 -3.02 2.82
CA THR A 337 -23.63 -2.93 2.30
C THR A 337 -24.26 -4.31 2.30
N GLY A 338 -25.21 -4.53 3.22
CA GLY A 338 -25.89 -5.82 3.39
C GLY A 338 -24.91 -6.92 3.83
N ASP A 339 -24.94 -8.04 3.13
CA ASP A 339 -24.15 -9.24 3.47
C ASP A 339 -22.86 -9.38 2.66
N THR A 340 -22.42 -8.33 1.96
CA THR A 340 -21.21 -8.35 1.10
C THR A 340 -20.01 -7.72 1.80
N PHE A 341 -18.90 -8.45 1.85
CA PHE A 341 -17.66 -8.02 2.49
C PHE A 341 -16.50 -8.00 1.51
N ASP A 342 -15.59 -7.02 1.68
CA ASP A 342 -14.25 -7.07 1.09
C ASP A 342 -13.34 -7.86 2.04
N ILE A 343 -12.96 -9.07 1.62
CA ILE A 343 -12.03 -9.95 2.34
C ILE A 343 -10.68 -9.98 1.61
N SER A 344 -9.59 -9.73 2.33
CA SER A 344 -8.23 -9.72 1.76
C SER A 344 -7.17 -10.18 2.75
N ASN A 345 -5.95 -10.43 2.26
CA ASN A 345 -4.81 -10.72 3.13
C ASN A 345 -4.53 -9.57 4.12
N LEU A 346 -4.23 -9.96 5.37
CA LEU A 346 -3.83 -9.05 6.43
C LEU A 346 -2.36 -8.61 6.27
N ASP A 347 -1.47 -9.55 5.99
CA ASP A 347 -0.02 -9.34 5.95
C ASP A 347 0.47 -8.85 4.58
N ARG A 348 1.58 -8.09 4.54
CA ARG A 348 2.19 -7.55 3.31
C ARG A 348 3.71 -7.71 3.25
N LEU A 349 4.35 -7.82 4.40
CA LEU A 349 5.80 -7.96 4.56
C LEU A 349 6.12 -9.30 5.25
N GLY A 350 7.23 -9.92 4.84
CA GLY A 350 7.67 -11.24 5.32
C GLY A 350 7.03 -12.48 4.66
N LYS A 351 6.11 -12.29 3.70
CA LYS A 351 5.61 -13.33 2.79
C LYS A 351 5.63 -12.79 1.37
N SER A 352 5.95 -13.64 0.40
CA SER A 352 5.96 -13.28 -1.02
C SER A 352 4.54 -13.09 -1.59
N GLU A 353 4.43 -12.51 -2.77
CA GLU A 353 3.15 -12.28 -3.46
C GLU A 353 2.40 -13.59 -3.71
N VAL A 354 3.08 -14.63 -4.20
CA VAL A 354 2.52 -15.98 -4.39
C VAL A 354 1.96 -16.54 -3.08
N GLU A 355 2.72 -16.45 -1.98
CA GLU A 355 2.26 -16.96 -0.68
C GLU A 355 1.04 -16.22 -0.16
N LEU A 356 1.00 -14.89 -0.34
CA LEU A 356 -0.15 -14.08 0.08
C LEU A 356 -1.40 -14.40 -0.75
N VAL A 357 -1.26 -14.59 -2.06
CA VAL A 357 -2.39 -14.95 -2.93
C VAL A 357 -2.89 -16.35 -2.61
N GLN A 358 -2.01 -17.33 -2.42
CA GLN A 358 -2.41 -18.68 -2.01
C GLN A 358 -3.13 -18.67 -0.66
N LEU A 359 -2.66 -17.88 0.31
CA LEU A 359 -3.32 -17.71 1.61
C LEU A 359 -4.74 -17.15 1.46
N VAL A 360 -4.95 -16.19 0.56
CA VAL A 360 -6.30 -15.66 0.27
C VAL A 360 -7.16 -16.74 -0.39
N ILE A 361 -6.61 -17.51 -1.33
CA ILE A 361 -7.34 -18.60 -1.99
C ILE A 361 -7.83 -19.63 -0.98
N ASP A 362 -6.93 -20.10 -0.11
CA ASP A 362 -7.26 -21.13 0.89
C ASP A 362 -8.26 -20.58 1.92
N GLY A 363 -8.02 -19.37 2.41
CA GLY A 363 -8.88 -18.73 3.40
C GLY A 363 -10.28 -18.42 2.88
N VAL A 364 -10.41 -17.89 1.66
CA VAL A 364 -11.72 -17.61 1.05
C VAL A 364 -12.51 -18.90 0.80
N ASN A 365 -11.86 -19.96 0.32
CA ASN A 365 -12.51 -21.26 0.16
C ASN A 365 -13.03 -21.82 1.50
N TYR A 366 -12.27 -21.63 2.59
CA TYR A 366 -12.72 -21.99 3.92
C TYR A 366 -13.96 -21.19 4.36
N LEU A 367 -13.99 -19.88 4.11
CA LEU A 367 -15.14 -19.04 4.42
C LEU A 367 -16.39 -19.49 3.65
N ILE A 368 -16.25 -19.85 2.36
CA ILE A 368 -17.34 -20.38 1.54
C ILE A 368 -17.86 -21.71 2.12
N GLU A 369 -16.97 -22.61 2.54
CA GLU A 369 -17.38 -23.87 3.18
C GLU A 369 -18.10 -23.64 4.51
N CYS A 370 -17.65 -22.69 5.31
CA CYS A 370 -18.36 -22.28 6.53
C CYS A 370 -19.76 -21.74 6.21
N GLU A 371 -19.88 -20.86 5.21
CA GLU A 371 -21.17 -20.30 4.78
C GLU A 371 -22.13 -21.42 4.35
N LYS A 372 -21.68 -22.31 3.47
CA LYS A 372 -22.43 -23.49 2.99
C LYS A 372 -22.92 -24.40 4.12
N ARG A 373 -22.13 -24.57 5.17
CA ARG A 373 -22.51 -25.36 6.36
C ARG A 373 -23.62 -24.67 7.15
N LEU A 374 -23.46 -23.39 7.42
CA LEU A 374 -24.45 -22.60 8.16
C LEU A 374 -25.78 -22.53 7.41
N GLU A 375 -25.76 -22.39 6.08
CA GLU A 375 -26.96 -22.47 5.21
C GLU A 375 -27.75 -23.77 5.40
N ARG A 376 -27.05 -24.89 5.66
CA ARG A 376 -27.65 -26.20 5.93
C ARG A 376 -27.93 -26.46 7.41
N GLY A 377 -27.77 -25.46 8.28
CA GLY A 377 -27.93 -25.61 9.73
C GLY A 377 -26.85 -26.47 10.39
N GLN A 378 -25.68 -26.59 9.79
CA GLN A 378 -24.54 -27.38 10.29
C GLN A 378 -23.55 -26.50 11.05
N ASP A 379 -22.85 -27.10 12.02
CA ASP A 379 -21.83 -26.38 12.78
C ASP A 379 -20.51 -26.19 12.00
N ILE A 380 -19.78 -25.14 12.35
CA ILE A 380 -18.48 -24.76 11.78
C ILE A 380 -17.40 -24.80 12.85
N LYS A 381 -16.13 -24.89 12.43
CA LYS A 381 -14.98 -24.87 13.35
C LYS A 381 -14.19 -23.59 13.18
N ILE A 382 -13.40 -23.26 14.19
CA ILE A 382 -12.36 -22.24 14.07
C ILE A 382 -11.11 -22.96 13.54
N PRO A 383 -10.52 -22.54 12.41
CA PRO A 383 -9.31 -23.15 11.88
C PRO A 383 -8.12 -22.86 12.80
N SER A 384 -7.11 -23.71 12.79
CA SER A 384 -5.87 -23.43 13.53
C SER A 384 -5.21 -22.15 13.01
N PRO A 385 -4.56 -21.34 13.88
CA PRO A 385 -3.88 -20.13 13.44
C PRO A 385 -2.74 -20.44 12.45
N ILE A 386 -2.73 -19.74 11.31
CA ILE A 386 -1.62 -19.82 10.35
C ILE A 386 -0.41 -19.07 10.93
N PRO A 387 0.79 -19.68 10.97
CA PRO A 387 2.00 -19.01 11.40
C PRO A 387 2.30 -17.75 10.58
N GLN A 388 2.84 -16.72 11.23
CA GLN A 388 3.18 -15.47 10.55
C GLN A 388 4.40 -15.63 9.64
N PHE A 389 5.47 -16.22 10.15
CA PHE A 389 6.69 -16.49 9.39
C PHE A 389 6.94 -18.00 9.34
N ARG A 390 7.57 -18.47 8.26
CA ARG A 390 8.11 -19.83 8.24
C ARG A 390 9.22 -19.89 9.31
N LYS A 391 9.26 -21.00 10.06
CA LYS A 391 10.31 -21.23 11.07
C LYS A 391 11.67 -21.41 10.43
#